data_AF-A0A4U9VWI3-F1
#
_entry.id   AF-A0A4U9VWI3-F1
#
_cell.length_a   1.000
_cell.length_b   1.000
_cell.length_c   1.000
_cell.angle_alpha   90.00
_cell.angle_beta   90.00
_cell.angle_gamma   90.00
#
_symmetry.space_group_name_H-M   'P 1'
#
loop_
_entity.id
_entity.type
_entity.pdbx_description
1 polymer ?
#
loop_
_entity_poly.entity_id
_entity_poly.type
_entity_poly.pdbx_seq_one_letter_code
_entity_poly.pdbx_strand_id
1 'polypeptide(L)' 'MVAIIGASGSGKSTLMNILGCLDKPNSGIYRVAGQDVATLNGDALAQLRREHFGFIFQRLSFAATFECGA' A
#
# COMPACT_ATOMS: atom_id res chain seq x y z
N MET A 1 15.07 -1.71 10.08
CA MET A 1 14.89 -2.45 8.80
C MET A 1 14.22 -3.78 9.12
N VAL A 2 13.13 -4.12 8.41
CA VAL A 2 12.36 -5.35 8.61
C VAL A 2 12.27 -6.08 7.26
N ALA A 3 12.37 -7.41 7.27
CA ALA A 3 12.24 -8.24 6.06
C ALA A 3 11.16 -9.30 6.26
N ILE A 4 10.31 -9.49 5.24
CA ILE A 4 9.26 -10.51 5.20
C ILE A 4 9.65 -11.55 4.15
N ILE A 5 9.95 -12.78 4.59
CA ILE A 5 10.44 -13.87 3.74
C ILE A 5 9.53 -15.09 3.90
N GLY A 6 9.30 -15.86 2.84
CA GLY A 6 8.45 -17.04 2.87
C GLY A 6 8.17 -17.62 1.48
N ALA A 7 7.72 -18.87 1.42
CA ALA A 7 7.45 -19.60 0.18
C ALA A 7 6.42 -18.90 -0.74
N SER A 8 6.43 -19.19 -2.04
CA SER A 8 5.39 -18.69 -2.95
C SER A 8 3.99 -19.08 -2.43
N GLY A 9 3.03 -18.16 -2.51
CA GLY A 9 1.66 -18.39 -1.98
C GLY A 9 1.47 -18.15 -0.48
N SER A 10 2.53 -17.88 0.30
CA SER A 10 2.41 -17.64 1.75
C SER A 10 1.74 -16.30 2.15
N GLY A 11 1.14 -15.57 1.21
CA GLY A 11 0.43 -14.32 1.47
C GLY A 11 1.29 -13.07 1.65
N LYS A 12 2.60 -13.11 1.38
CA LYS A 12 3.51 -11.95 1.54
C LYS A 12 3.05 -10.72 0.75
N SER A 13 2.69 -10.91 -0.52
CA SER A 13 2.21 -9.81 -1.37
C SER A 13 0.88 -9.26 -0.87
N THR A 14 -0.02 -10.13 -0.41
CA THR A 14 -1.27 -9.73 0.23
C THR A 14 -1.02 -8.89 1.48
N LEU A 15 -0.09 -9.32 2.33
CA LEU A 15 0.30 -8.57 3.53
C LEU A 15 0.93 -7.23 3.15
N MET A 16 1.80 -7.19 2.14
CA MET A 16 2.39 -5.94 1.65
C MET A 16 1.34 -4.96 1.11
N ASN A 17 0.29 -5.44 0.43
CA ASN A 17 -0.82 -4.60 -0.01
C ASN A 17 -1.61 -4.01 1.16
N ILE A 18 -1.90 -4.82 2.19
CA ILE A 18 -2.61 -4.37 3.39
C ILE A 18 -1.75 -3.34 4.15
N LEU A 19 -0.46 -3.62 4.33
CA LEU A 19 0.48 -2.68 4.96
C LEU A 19 0.53 -1.36 4.18
N GLY A 20 0.52 -1.42 2.85
CA GLY A 20 0.47 -0.27 1.96
C GLY A 20 -0.87 0.46 1.89
N CYS A 21 -1.89 0.01 2.65
CA CYS A 21 -3.25 0.55 2.55
C CYS A 21 -3.80 0.52 1.10
N LEU A 22 -3.33 -0.44 0.29
CA LEU A 22 -3.84 -0.73 -1.06
C LEU A 22 -5.04 -1.68 -0.98
N ASP A 23 -5.03 -2.57 0.01
CA ASP A 23 -6.15 -3.43 0.40
C ASP A 23 -6.52 -3.19 1.86
N LYS A 24 -7.75 -3.56 2.23
CA LYS A 24 -8.22 -3.57 3.62
C LYS A 24 -8.13 -4.98 4.21
N PRO A 25 -7.74 -5.13 5.49
CA PRO A 25 -7.82 -6.43 6.15
C PRO A 25 -9.28 -6.86 6.26
N ASN A 26 -9.56 -8.15 6.04
CA ASN A 26 -10.91 -8.71 6.20
C ASN A 26 -11.37 -8.73 7.67
N SER A 27 -10.41 -8.76 8.60
CA SER A 27 -10.66 -8.77 10.05
C SER A 27 -9.42 -8.26 10.80
N GLY A 28 -9.63 -7.79 12.03
CA GLY A 28 -8.56 -7.23 12.87
C GLY A 28 -8.40 -5.72 12.69
N ILE A 29 -7.45 -5.14 13.41
CA ILE A 29 -7.21 -3.69 13.46
C ILE A 29 -5.82 -3.40 12.94
N TYR A 30 -5.73 -2.54 11.93
CA TYR A 30 -4.45 -2.05 11.40
C TYR A 30 -4.37 -0.54 11.62
N ARG A 31 -3.32 -0.10 12.31
CA ARG A 31 -3.10 1.31 12.62
C ARG A 31 -1.82 1.82 11.99
N VAL A 32 -1.91 2.96 11.32
CA VAL A 32 -0.76 3.68 10.76
C VAL A 32 -0.70 5.04 11.44
N ALA A 33 0.46 5.39 12.00
CA ALA A 33 0.63 6.64 12.75
C ALA A 33 -0.44 6.86 13.85
N GLY A 34 -0.92 5.78 14.47
CA GLY A 34 -1.96 5.83 15.50
C GLY A 34 -3.41 5.89 14.99
N GLN A 35 -3.63 6.01 13.69
CA GLN A 35 -4.97 6.06 13.08
C GLN A 35 -5.41 4.68 12.60
N ASP A 36 -6.66 4.30 12.87
CA ASP A 36 -7.25 3.06 12.35
C ASP A 36 -7.62 3.20 10.88
N VAL A 37 -6.91 2.46 10.02
CA VAL A 37 -7.07 2.49 8.56
C VAL A 37 -8.49 2.09 8.13
N ALA A 38 -9.18 1.26 8.91
CA ALA A 38 -10.54 0.83 8.61
C ALA A 38 -11.56 2.00 8.65
N THR A 39 -11.28 3.02 9.46
CA THR A 39 -12.14 4.20 9.64
C THR A 39 -11.93 5.29 8.59
N LEU A 40 -10.86 5.18 7.79
CA LEU A 40 -10.50 6.20 6.80
C LEU A 40 -11.31 6.03 5.51
N ASN A 41 -11.75 7.15 4.95
CA ASN A 41 -12.37 7.20 3.63
C ASN A 41 -11.30 7.16 2.51
N GLY A 42 -11.73 7.09 1.24
CA GLY A 42 -10.81 6.97 0.10
C GLY A 42 -9.77 8.09 0.00
N ASP A 43 -10.18 9.33 0.27
CA ASP A 43 -9.30 10.50 0.19
C ASP A 43 -8.27 10.53 1.33
N ALA A 44 -8.70 10.21 2.56
CA ALA A 44 -7.81 10.11 3.70
C ALA A 44 -6.81 8.96 3.55
N LEU A 45 -7.24 7.81 2.98
CA LEU A 45 -6.32 6.73 2.61
C LEU A 45 -5.32 7.17 1.53
N ALA A 46 -5.77 7.93 0.53
CA ALA A 46 -4.89 8.46 -0.50
C ALA A 46 -3.86 9.45 0.08
N GLN A 47 -4.27 10.32 1.01
CA GLN A 47 -3.38 11.22 1.74
C GLN A 47 -2.35 10.44 2.57
N LEU A 48 -2.81 9.50 3.39
CA LEU A 48 -1.94 8.64 4.20
C LEU A 48 -0.90 7.90 3.34
N ARG A 49 -1.30 7.38 2.17
CA ARG A 49 -0.40 6.75 1.20
C ARG A 49 0.67 7.70 0.68
N ARG A 50 0.32 8.94 0.35
CA ARG A 50 1.28 9.93 -0.14
C ARG A 50 2.28 10.39 0.92
N GLU A 51 1.85 10.46 2.18
CA GLU A 51 2.68 10.99 3.28
C GLU A 51 3.56 9.92 3.92
N HIS A 52 3.11 8.67 3.99
CA HIS A 52 3.78 7.62 4.77
C HIS A 52 4.35 6.47 3.96
N PHE A 53 3.99 6.31 2.69
CA PHE A 53 4.35 5.12 1.91
C PHE A 53 5.04 5.45 0.60
N GLY A 54 6.16 4.76 0.35
CA GLY A 54 6.79 4.66 -0.97
C GLY A 54 6.80 3.20 -1.41
N PHE A 55 6.31 2.91 -2.61
CA PHE A 55 6.22 1.54 -3.14
C PHE A 55 7.28 1.29 -4.19
N ILE A 56 7.99 0.17 -4.04
CA ILE A 56 8.85 -0.38 -5.09
C ILE A 56 8.34 -1.81 -5.34
N PHE A 57 7.84 -2.04 -6.55
CA PHE A 57 7.35 -3.36 -6.97
C PHE A 57 8.40 -4.05 -7.84
N GLN A 58 8.47 -5.38 -7.74
CA GLN A 58 9.40 -6.19 -8.54
C GLN A 58 9.19 -6.01 -10.05
N ARG A 59 7.96 -5.72 -10.48
CA ARG A 59 7.61 -5.30 -11.84
C ARG A 59 6.98 -3.91 -11.78
N LEU A 60 7.71 -2.89 -12.22
CA LEU A 60 7.17 -1.54 -12.36
C LEU A 60 6.22 -1.47 -13.56
N SER A 61 4.98 -1.04 -13.32
CA SER A 61 4.06 -0.58 -14.36
C SER A 61 4.32 0.92 -14.59
N PHE A 62 5.16 1.24 -15.57
CA PHE A 62 5.37 2.62 -15.98
C PHE A 62 4.15 3.06 -16.79
N ALA A 63 3.44 4.10 -16.36
CA ALA A 63 2.48 4.78 -17.21
C ALA A 63 3.27 5.55 -18.27
N ALA A 64 3.48 4.95 -19.44
CA ALA A 64 4.15 5.57 -20.57
C ALA A 64 3.19 6.51 -21.29
N THR A 65 2.74 7.57 -20.62
CA THR A 65 2.07 8.70 -21.27
C THR A 65 2.29 9.95 -20.44
N PHE A 66 3.40 10.63 -20.72
CA PHE A 66 3.54 12.05 -20.41
C PHE A 66 3.28 12.78 -21.73
N GLU A 67 2.06 13.25 -21.97
CA GLU A 67 1.85 14.28 -22.98
C GLU A 67 2.37 15.60 -22.42
N CYS A 68 3.43 16.11 -23.03
CA CYS A 68 3.91 17.46 -22.83
C CYS A 68 2.94 18.39 -23.57
N GLY A 69 1.92 18.90 -22.88
CA GLY A 69 1.05 19.96 -23.40
C GLY A 69 1.78 21.30 -23.35
N ALA A 70 2.00 21.89 -24.52
CA ALA A 70 2.34 23.30 -24.70
C ALA A 70 1.15 24.20 -24.36
#